data_AF-A0A3A8IPW1-F1
#
_entry.id   AF-A0A3A8IPW1-F1
#
_cell.length_a   1.000
_cell.length_b   1.000
_cell.length_c   1.000
_cell.angle_alpha   90.00
_cell.angle_beta   90.00
_cell.angle_gamma   90.00
#
_symmetry.space_group_name_H-M   'P 1'
#
loop_
_entity.id
_entity.type
_entity.pdbx_description
1 polymer ?
#
loop_
_entity_poly.entity_id
_entity_poly.type
_entity_poly.pdbx_seq_one_letter_code
_entity_poly.pdbx_strand_id
1 'polypeptide(L)'
;MRCLLLLVLLLAASPSRAGTVASECWSSCRRHVTDPSLRARTCPVCVTGGRVDSWVAGLGAGGQEAQVALASALKDPSWRVRWAAVRAGARSRGLTDRRALADWITDTPPDADLGPCLTAVRAAADAGKSTADFLHDAGARGPSAAARVWERKESIRQVLLLEMFAQEPSVRMPALLHLATFQGRSATRVVLDAVASRPVAGDEVMASLLFAVAERQRVSVGRLLLLEAKPPDEAAVNRLFAVYSREIDALRPDLGSGDAQRRRTAAAGLRRYGPLASRELEGALGDGDARVREHAARGLAEAGGKPLREVSLQGVKAAETAEAARPWLEAMAHEKGCAAFLKDVADGRNARTPEIQGEAVAVMGDCTEGGSPMRRLIPYASSKVSSVRAGAVRALGALPRNPDALELAATALEDGDPEVVAAALDVLATYRQPSRGDDAAGLLGSDHPAVRAAAARALEFVGRAPHVRVLAERLLTDPVAEVRVAAARTLSVLGGPQAVAALSEAAARDADSHVKHVSQDGLRRLGFGR
;
A
#
# COMPACT_ATOMS: atom_id res chain seq x y z
N MET A 1 -42.81 -15.62 25.68
CA MET A 1 -41.57 -14.83 25.90
C MET A 1 -40.41 -15.19 24.97
N ARG A 2 -40.17 -16.46 24.59
CA ARG A 2 -39.08 -16.82 23.64
C ARG A 2 -39.26 -16.34 22.19
N CYS A 3 -40.50 -16.16 21.71
CA CYS A 3 -40.77 -15.62 20.36
C CYS A 3 -40.58 -14.08 20.25
N LEU A 4 -40.69 -13.33 21.35
CA LEU A 4 -40.50 -11.88 21.32
C LEU A 4 -39.02 -11.46 21.38
N LEU A 5 -38.18 -12.27 22.03
CA LEU A 5 -36.72 -12.00 22.13
C LEU A 5 -35.98 -12.14 20.80
N LEU A 6 -36.45 -13.01 19.89
CA LEU A 6 -35.90 -13.14 18.54
C LEU A 6 -36.25 -11.98 17.61
N LEU A 7 -37.39 -11.31 17.84
CA LEU A 7 -37.82 -10.16 17.04
C LEU A 7 -37.08 -8.87 17.45
N VAL A 8 -36.72 -8.73 18.73
CA VAL A 8 -36.03 -7.53 19.25
C VAL A 8 -34.54 -7.50 18.90
N LEU A 9 -33.89 -8.66 18.72
CA LEU A 9 -32.49 -8.73 18.27
C LEU A 9 -32.27 -8.36 16.79
N LEU A 10 -33.33 -8.32 15.98
CA LEU A 10 -33.27 -7.95 14.56
C LEU A 10 -33.42 -6.44 14.31
N LEU A 11 -33.84 -5.65 15.30
CA LEU A 11 -34.13 -4.21 15.14
C LEU A 11 -33.00 -3.29 15.63
N ALA A 12 -31.91 -3.84 16.19
CA ALA A 12 -30.79 -3.06 16.74
C ALA A 12 -29.47 -3.21 15.96
N ALA A 13 -29.49 -3.89 14.80
CA ALA A 13 -28.31 -4.03 13.95
C ALA A 13 -28.43 -3.11 12.74
N SER A 14 -27.46 -2.20 12.57
CA SER A 14 -27.11 -1.63 11.27
C SER A 14 -27.12 -2.76 10.22
N PRO A 15 -27.54 -2.54 8.96
CA PRO A 15 -27.66 -3.60 7.97
C PRO A 15 -26.27 -4.16 7.65
N SER A 16 -25.86 -5.15 8.43
CA SER A 16 -24.69 -5.95 8.15
C SER A 16 -24.95 -6.72 6.85
N ARG A 17 -23.93 -6.87 5.99
CA ARG A 17 -24.02 -7.71 4.77
C ARG A 17 -24.55 -9.13 5.06
N ALA A 18 -24.36 -9.63 6.27
CA ALA A 18 -24.92 -10.90 6.72
C ALA A 18 -26.46 -10.86 6.82
N GLY A 19 -27.05 -9.74 7.26
CA GLY A 19 -28.50 -9.55 7.34
C GLY A 19 -29.18 -9.50 5.98
N THR A 20 -28.56 -8.84 4.98
CA THR A 20 -29.11 -8.75 3.61
C THR A 20 -29.06 -10.10 2.91
N VAL A 21 -27.92 -10.80 2.93
CA VAL A 21 -27.79 -12.13 2.30
C VAL A 21 -28.69 -13.18 2.96
N ALA A 22 -28.83 -13.16 4.29
CA ALA A 22 -29.76 -14.05 4.99
C ALA A 22 -31.22 -13.77 4.59
N SER A 23 -31.59 -12.49 4.43
CA SER A 23 -32.94 -12.11 3.99
C SER A 23 -33.24 -12.55 2.55
N GLU A 24 -32.28 -12.40 1.63
CA GLU A 24 -32.40 -12.84 0.25
C GLU A 24 -32.50 -14.36 0.13
N CYS A 25 -31.65 -15.08 0.87
CA CYS A 25 -31.71 -16.53 0.98
C CYS A 25 -33.09 -16.97 1.48
N TRP A 26 -33.59 -16.34 2.54
CA TRP A 26 -34.88 -16.68 3.13
C TRP A 26 -36.03 -16.41 2.16
N SER A 27 -36.00 -15.27 1.46
CA SER A 27 -36.98 -14.94 0.43
C SER A 27 -36.96 -15.93 -0.73
N SER A 28 -35.78 -16.34 -1.20
CA SER A 28 -35.62 -17.37 -2.23
C SER A 28 -36.18 -18.72 -1.76
N CYS A 29 -35.83 -19.14 -0.54
CA CYS A 29 -36.33 -20.39 0.04
C CYS A 29 -37.87 -20.41 0.11
N ARG A 30 -38.49 -19.34 0.62
CA ARG A 30 -39.96 -19.25 0.71
C ARG A 30 -40.66 -19.27 -0.64
N ARG A 31 -40.02 -18.72 -1.68
CA ARG A 31 -40.55 -18.70 -3.04
C ARG A 31 -40.63 -20.10 -3.65
N HIS A 32 -39.65 -20.96 -3.35
CA HIS A 32 -39.49 -22.25 -4.02
C HIS A 32 -39.92 -23.45 -3.16
N VAL A 33 -39.87 -23.35 -1.83
CA VAL A 33 -40.32 -24.40 -0.91
C VAL A 33 -41.74 -24.11 -0.45
N THR A 34 -42.72 -24.74 -1.11
CA THR A 34 -44.16 -24.53 -0.84
C THR A 34 -44.69 -25.35 0.32
N ASP A 35 -44.18 -26.57 0.50
CA ASP A 35 -44.57 -27.47 1.59
C ASP A 35 -44.19 -26.87 2.97
N PRO A 36 -45.15 -26.70 3.90
CA PRO A 36 -44.89 -26.09 5.21
C PRO A 36 -43.85 -26.85 6.05
N SER A 37 -43.87 -28.18 6.01
CA SER A 37 -43.01 -29.02 6.84
C SER A 37 -41.56 -29.02 6.35
N LEU A 38 -41.36 -29.06 5.04
CA LEU A 38 -40.06 -28.91 4.39
C LEU A 38 -39.53 -27.49 4.61
N ARG A 39 -40.37 -26.47 4.42
CA ARG A 39 -39.99 -25.06 4.63
C ARG A 39 -39.47 -24.81 6.05
N ALA A 40 -40.16 -25.34 7.05
CA ALA A 40 -39.78 -25.19 8.46
C ALA A 40 -38.40 -25.79 8.79
N ARG A 41 -37.95 -26.79 8.03
CA ARG A 41 -36.63 -27.42 8.18
C ARG A 41 -35.55 -26.76 7.33
N THR A 42 -35.90 -26.34 6.12
CA THR A 42 -34.94 -25.90 5.10
C THR A 42 -34.59 -24.41 5.18
N CYS A 43 -35.58 -23.52 5.34
CA CYS A 43 -35.32 -22.07 5.33
C CYS A 43 -34.50 -21.54 6.52
N PRO A 44 -34.57 -22.10 7.74
CA PRO A 44 -33.70 -21.70 8.84
C PRO A 44 -32.20 -21.76 8.55
N VAL A 45 -31.76 -22.59 7.59
CA VAL A 45 -30.35 -22.67 7.16
C VAL A 45 -29.85 -21.33 6.59
N CYS A 46 -30.73 -20.46 6.11
CA CYS A 46 -30.35 -19.13 5.62
C CYS A 46 -29.76 -18.21 6.69
N VAL A 47 -30.10 -18.43 7.97
CA VAL A 47 -29.61 -17.59 9.08
C VAL A 47 -28.11 -17.82 9.31
N THR A 48 -27.63 -19.05 9.11
CA THR A 48 -26.24 -19.44 9.38
C THR A 48 -25.44 -19.72 8.10
N GLY A 49 -26.11 -19.87 6.96
CA GLY A 49 -25.51 -20.38 5.73
C GLY A 49 -24.70 -19.36 4.93
N GLY A 50 -24.83 -18.06 5.19
CA GLY A 50 -23.99 -17.01 4.61
C GLY A 50 -24.04 -16.83 3.08
N ARG A 51 -24.92 -17.53 2.35
CA ARG A 51 -25.12 -17.39 0.91
C ARG A 51 -26.60 -17.49 0.53
N VAL A 52 -26.96 -16.90 -0.60
CA VAL A 52 -28.33 -16.91 -1.15
C VAL A 52 -28.83 -18.32 -1.48
N ASP A 53 -27.92 -19.26 -1.81
CA ASP A 53 -28.23 -20.64 -2.18
C ASP A 53 -28.17 -21.63 -1.00
N SER A 54 -27.85 -21.18 0.21
CA SER A 54 -27.59 -22.08 1.35
C SER A 54 -28.78 -22.96 1.73
N TRP A 55 -30.00 -22.49 1.51
CA TRP A 55 -31.22 -23.29 1.75
C TRP A 55 -31.30 -24.54 0.86
N VAL A 56 -30.73 -24.51 -0.34
CA VAL A 56 -30.81 -25.64 -1.29
C VAL A 56 -30.12 -26.89 -0.72
N ALA A 57 -29.08 -26.72 0.09
CA ALA A 57 -28.42 -27.85 0.77
C ALA A 57 -29.37 -28.59 1.72
N GLY A 58 -30.32 -27.87 2.34
CA GLY A 58 -31.32 -28.43 3.25
C GLY A 58 -32.43 -29.24 2.56
N LEU A 59 -32.44 -29.32 1.22
CA LEU A 59 -33.34 -30.21 0.47
C LEU A 59 -32.81 -31.65 0.39
N GLY A 60 -31.50 -31.85 0.54
CA GLY A 60 -30.86 -33.18 0.45
C GLY A 60 -31.15 -33.91 -0.87
N ALA A 61 -31.18 -35.25 -0.83
CA ALA A 61 -31.73 -36.10 -1.90
C ALA A 61 -33.23 -36.38 -1.71
N GLY A 62 -33.97 -35.43 -1.09
CA GLY A 62 -35.28 -35.64 -0.50
C GLY A 62 -36.38 -36.16 -1.44
N GLY A 63 -37.54 -36.45 -0.83
CA GLY A 63 -38.74 -36.97 -1.49
C GLY A 63 -39.38 -36.02 -2.52
N GLN A 64 -40.60 -36.34 -2.94
CA GLN A 64 -41.28 -35.67 -4.04
C GLN A 64 -41.36 -34.14 -3.88
N GLU A 65 -41.59 -33.63 -2.67
CA GLU A 65 -41.67 -32.19 -2.39
C GLU A 65 -40.32 -31.48 -2.59
N ALA A 66 -39.22 -32.16 -2.27
CA ALA A 66 -37.88 -31.63 -2.50
C ALA A 66 -37.57 -31.53 -3.99
N GLN A 67 -37.98 -32.53 -4.79
CA GLN A 67 -37.83 -32.49 -6.25
C GLN A 67 -38.66 -31.37 -6.89
N VAL A 68 -39.88 -31.13 -6.41
CA VAL A 68 -40.71 -29.99 -6.83
C VAL A 68 -40.03 -28.66 -6.50
N ALA A 69 -39.46 -28.53 -5.29
CA ALA A 69 -38.72 -27.33 -4.90
C ALA A 69 -37.47 -27.10 -5.75
N LEU A 70 -36.71 -28.16 -6.06
CA LEU A 70 -35.54 -28.09 -6.94
C LEU A 70 -35.91 -27.66 -8.36
N ALA A 71 -36.97 -28.25 -8.93
CA ALA A 71 -37.45 -27.87 -10.26
C ALA A 71 -37.94 -26.40 -10.30
N SER A 72 -38.59 -25.93 -9.22
CA SER A 72 -38.99 -24.53 -9.06
C SER A 72 -37.76 -23.60 -8.98
N ALA A 73 -36.73 -24.00 -8.24
CA ALA A 73 -35.50 -23.22 -8.04
C ALA A 73 -34.68 -23.01 -9.32
N LEU A 74 -34.86 -23.84 -10.35
CA LEU A 74 -34.26 -23.61 -11.67
C LEU A 74 -34.74 -22.31 -12.34
N LYS A 75 -35.84 -21.72 -11.85
CA LYS A 75 -36.38 -20.43 -12.32
C LYS A 75 -35.97 -19.25 -11.42
N ASP A 76 -35.16 -19.48 -10.39
CA ASP A 76 -34.75 -18.40 -9.47
C ASP A 76 -33.89 -17.35 -10.21
N PRO A 77 -34.06 -16.04 -9.93
CA PRO A 77 -33.24 -14.98 -10.52
C PRO A 77 -31.74 -15.14 -10.23
N SER A 78 -31.39 -15.67 -9.06
CA SER A 78 -30.01 -15.94 -8.67
C SER A 78 -29.46 -17.17 -9.39
N TRP A 79 -28.43 -16.96 -10.19
CA TRP A 79 -27.72 -18.05 -10.86
C TRP A 79 -27.12 -19.06 -9.86
N ARG A 80 -26.75 -18.62 -8.65
CA ARG A 80 -26.22 -19.49 -7.59
C ARG A 80 -27.29 -20.44 -7.08
N VAL A 81 -28.53 -19.98 -6.92
CA VAL A 81 -29.67 -20.83 -6.53
C VAL A 81 -29.96 -21.83 -7.65
N ARG A 82 -30.03 -21.38 -8.91
CA ARG A 82 -30.18 -22.29 -10.06
C ARG A 82 -29.08 -23.34 -10.11
N TRP A 83 -27.83 -22.94 -9.92
CA TRP A 83 -26.69 -23.86 -9.94
C TRP A 83 -26.71 -24.85 -8.77
N ALA A 84 -27.02 -24.38 -7.56
CA ALA A 84 -27.20 -25.26 -6.42
C ALA A 84 -28.32 -26.28 -6.63
N ALA A 85 -29.42 -25.88 -7.27
CA ALA A 85 -30.53 -26.76 -7.59
C ALA A 85 -30.13 -27.84 -8.61
N VAL A 86 -29.39 -27.47 -9.66
CA VAL A 86 -28.83 -28.44 -10.63
C VAL A 86 -27.95 -29.47 -9.93
N ARG A 87 -27.02 -29.02 -9.08
CA ARG A 87 -26.11 -29.94 -8.34
C ARG A 87 -26.84 -30.82 -7.35
N ALA A 88 -27.84 -30.29 -6.65
CA ALA A 88 -28.67 -31.09 -5.73
C ALA A 88 -29.47 -32.16 -6.47
N GLY A 89 -30.10 -31.82 -7.60
CA GLY A 89 -30.82 -32.78 -8.44
C GLY A 89 -29.89 -33.75 -9.20
N ALA A 90 -28.63 -33.39 -9.43
CA ALA A 90 -27.63 -34.30 -10.00
C ALA A 90 -27.29 -35.42 -9.00
N ARG A 91 -27.02 -35.05 -7.74
CA ARG A 91 -26.72 -35.99 -6.65
C ARG A 91 -27.84 -37.01 -6.43
N SER A 92 -29.10 -36.59 -6.47
CA SER A 92 -30.24 -37.51 -6.30
C SER A 92 -30.41 -38.50 -7.45
N ARG A 93 -29.81 -38.23 -8.62
CA ARG A 93 -29.86 -39.07 -9.83
C ARG A 93 -28.55 -39.82 -10.12
N GLY A 94 -27.53 -39.67 -9.27
CA GLY A 94 -26.20 -40.26 -9.53
C GLY A 94 -25.49 -39.66 -10.75
N LEU A 95 -25.85 -38.44 -11.17
CA LEU A 95 -25.24 -37.74 -12.30
C LEU A 95 -24.14 -36.81 -11.82
N THR A 96 -23.16 -36.52 -12.70
CA THR A 96 -22.22 -35.42 -12.45
C THR A 96 -22.92 -34.07 -12.58
N ASP A 97 -22.43 -33.07 -11.85
CA ASP A 97 -22.96 -31.70 -11.90
C ASP A 97 -22.99 -31.15 -13.33
N ARG A 98 -21.93 -31.41 -14.10
CA ARG A 98 -21.78 -30.98 -15.50
C ARG A 98 -22.76 -31.70 -16.42
N ARG A 99 -23.01 -32.99 -16.18
CA ARG A 99 -23.99 -33.77 -16.93
C ARG A 99 -25.39 -33.23 -16.72
N ALA A 100 -25.79 -33.03 -15.46
CA ALA A 100 -27.10 -32.49 -15.13
C ALA A 100 -27.34 -31.09 -15.70
N LEU A 101 -26.28 -30.27 -15.76
CA LEU A 101 -26.33 -28.95 -16.41
C LEU A 101 -26.52 -29.04 -17.92
N ALA A 102 -25.77 -29.92 -18.59
CA ALA A 102 -25.90 -30.14 -20.04
C ALA A 102 -27.30 -30.67 -20.40
N ASP A 103 -27.83 -31.60 -19.61
CA ASP A 103 -29.21 -32.08 -19.75
C ASP A 103 -30.20 -30.92 -19.60
N TRP A 104 -30.08 -30.10 -18.55
CA TRP A 104 -30.97 -28.96 -18.35
C TRP A 104 -30.94 -27.93 -19.51
N ILE A 105 -29.77 -27.61 -20.04
CA ILE A 105 -29.64 -26.70 -21.20
C ILE A 105 -30.31 -27.30 -22.44
N THR A 106 -30.07 -28.59 -22.71
CA THR A 106 -30.55 -29.24 -23.93
C THR A 106 -32.04 -29.58 -23.89
N ASP A 107 -32.59 -29.85 -22.71
CA ASP A 107 -34.01 -30.13 -22.49
C ASP A 107 -34.86 -28.84 -22.39
N THR A 108 -34.23 -27.67 -22.18
CA THR A 108 -34.93 -26.39 -22.16
C THR A 108 -35.20 -25.90 -23.60
N PRO A 109 -36.42 -25.41 -23.91
CA PRO A 109 -36.73 -24.81 -25.20
C PRO A 109 -35.79 -23.63 -25.56
N PRO A 110 -35.40 -23.47 -26.84
CA PRO A 110 -34.42 -22.45 -27.25
C PRO A 110 -34.80 -21.01 -26.89
N ASP A 111 -36.08 -20.69 -26.77
CA ASP A 111 -36.57 -19.36 -26.41
C ASP A 111 -36.43 -19.08 -24.89
N ALA A 112 -36.36 -20.11 -24.06
CA ALA A 112 -36.29 -20.05 -22.60
C ALA A 112 -34.92 -20.44 -22.01
N ASP A 113 -33.93 -20.80 -22.83
CA ASP A 113 -32.65 -21.39 -22.41
C ASP A 113 -31.60 -20.40 -21.89
N LEU A 114 -31.87 -19.08 -21.92
CA LEU A 114 -30.90 -18.06 -21.50
C LEU A 114 -30.47 -18.21 -20.03
N GLY A 115 -31.42 -18.52 -19.13
CA GLY A 115 -31.14 -18.78 -17.71
C GLY A 115 -30.16 -19.94 -17.48
N PRO A 116 -30.44 -21.14 -18.04
CA PRO A 116 -29.51 -22.26 -18.07
C PRO A 116 -28.15 -21.92 -18.68
N CYS A 117 -28.12 -21.27 -19.84
CA CYS A 117 -26.90 -20.91 -20.54
C CYS A 117 -26.04 -19.94 -19.71
N LEU A 118 -26.63 -18.91 -19.10
CA LEU A 118 -25.94 -18.00 -18.18
C LEU A 118 -25.40 -18.74 -16.95
N THR A 119 -26.16 -19.68 -16.39
CA THR A 119 -25.67 -20.50 -15.27
C THR A 119 -24.46 -21.33 -15.69
N ALA A 120 -24.44 -21.87 -16.91
CA ALA A 120 -23.32 -22.63 -17.44
C ALA A 120 -22.06 -21.77 -17.58
N VAL A 121 -22.21 -20.57 -18.16
CA VAL A 121 -21.10 -19.62 -18.32
C VAL A 121 -20.48 -19.24 -16.99
N ARG A 122 -21.29 -18.94 -15.98
CA ARG A 122 -20.80 -18.57 -14.64
C ARG A 122 -20.17 -19.75 -13.91
N ALA A 123 -20.79 -20.93 -13.98
CA ALA A 123 -20.22 -22.13 -13.38
C ALA A 123 -18.87 -22.52 -14.01
N ALA A 124 -18.74 -22.38 -15.34
CA ALA A 124 -17.49 -22.60 -16.05
C ALA A 124 -16.42 -21.59 -15.63
N ALA A 125 -16.78 -20.30 -15.55
CA ALA A 125 -15.87 -19.23 -15.15
C ALA A 125 -15.42 -19.35 -13.68
N ASP A 126 -16.32 -19.67 -12.75
CA ASP A 126 -15.98 -19.97 -11.34
C ASP A 126 -15.05 -21.20 -11.23
N ALA A 127 -15.10 -22.12 -12.21
CA ALA A 127 -14.21 -23.27 -12.33
C ALA A 127 -12.91 -22.97 -13.11
N GLY A 128 -12.70 -21.73 -13.57
CA GLY A 128 -11.54 -21.35 -14.37
C GLY A 128 -11.46 -22.01 -15.75
N LYS A 129 -12.58 -22.48 -16.30
CA LYS A 129 -12.65 -23.17 -17.59
C LYS A 129 -13.44 -22.35 -18.61
N SER A 130 -13.14 -22.53 -19.90
CA SER A 130 -14.05 -22.09 -20.96
C SER A 130 -15.38 -22.86 -20.85
N THR A 131 -16.47 -22.27 -21.34
CA THR A 131 -17.77 -22.96 -21.28
C THR A 131 -17.79 -24.23 -22.13
N ALA A 132 -17.05 -24.25 -23.24
CA ALA A 132 -16.90 -25.44 -24.08
C ALA A 132 -16.18 -26.57 -23.32
N ASP A 133 -15.03 -26.31 -22.70
CA ASP A 133 -14.27 -27.32 -21.94
C ASP A 133 -15.05 -27.79 -20.71
N PHE A 134 -15.73 -26.86 -20.03
CA PHE A 134 -16.54 -27.19 -18.86
C PHE A 134 -17.71 -28.11 -19.22
N LEU A 135 -18.34 -27.91 -20.38
CA LEU A 135 -19.45 -28.75 -20.84
C LEU A 135 -18.98 -30.01 -21.57
N HIS A 136 -17.77 -30.05 -22.13
CA HIS A 136 -17.21 -31.26 -22.74
C HIS A 136 -17.13 -32.42 -21.72
N ASP A 137 -16.77 -32.12 -20.48
CA ASP A 137 -16.75 -33.05 -19.35
C ASP A 137 -18.17 -33.61 -18.96
N ALA A 138 -19.24 -33.19 -19.65
CA ALA A 138 -20.62 -33.66 -19.45
C ALA A 138 -20.99 -34.92 -20.28
N GLY A 139 -20.03 -35.48 -21.02
CA GLY A 139 -20.24 -36.67 -21.86
C GLY A 139 -21.06 -36.35 -23.13
N ALA A 140 -21.84 -37.31 -23.62
CA ALA A 140 -22.41 -37.28 -24.98
C ALA A 140 -23.30 -36.04 -25.31
N ARG A 141 -23.91 -35.38 -24.31
CA ARG A 141 -24.73 -34.17 -24.53
C ARG A 141 -23.96 -32.86 -24.32
N GLY A 142 -22.72 -32.93 -23.86
CA GLY A 142 -21.84 -31.77 -23.63
C GLY A 142 -21.67 -30.89 -24.87
N PRO A 143 -21.31 -31.45 -26.03
CA PRO A 143 -21.15 -30.67 -27.27
C PRO A 143 -22.42 -29.93 -27.70
N SER A 144 -23.59 -30.59 -27.61
CA SER A 144 -24.88 -29.96 -27.94
C SER A 144 -25.24 -28.84 -26.98
N ALA A 145 -24.97 -29.01 -25.67
CA ALA A 145 -25.16 -27.95 -24.68
C ALA A 145 -24.21 -26.76 -24.93
N ALA A 146 -22.95 -27.01 -25.28
CA ALA A 146 -22.01 -25.95 -25.64
C ALA A 146 -22.44 -25.18 -26.89
N ALA A 147 -22.98 -25.87 -27.90
CA ALA A 147 -23.53 -25.24 -29.11
C ALA A 147 -24.71 -24.31 -28.76
N ARG A 148 -25.64 -24.74 -27.91
CA ARG A 148 -26.75 -23.91 -27.40
C ARG A 148 -26.25 -22.63 -26.71
N VAL A 149 -25.25 -22.76 -25.84
CA VAL A 149 -24.66 -21.59 -25.18
C VAL A 149 -24.04 -20.63 -26.21
N TRP A 150 -23.36 -21.15 -27.22
CA TRP A 150 -22.75 -20.35 -28.28
C TRP A 150 -23.79 -19.63 -29.16
N GLU A 151 -24.92 -20.26 -29.45
CA GLU A 151 -26.05 -19.63 -30.15
C GLU A 151 -26.59 -18.42 -29.37
N ARG A 152 -26.57 -18.47 -28.03
CA ARG A 152 -27.00 -17.37 -27.14
C ARG A 152 -25.89 -16.35 -26.81
N LYS A 153 -24.73 -16.39 -27.48
CA LYS A 153 -23.54 -15.58 -27.13
C LYS A 153 -23.81 -14.08 -26.97
N GLU A 154 -24.63 -13.50 -27.84
CA GLU A 154 -24.89 -12.06 -27.81
C GLU A 154 -25.80 -11.67 -26.63
N SER A 155 -26.85 -12.44 -26.36
CA SER A 155 -27.70 -12.23 -25.17
C SER A 155 -26.91 -12.39 -23.88
N ILE A 156 -26.04 -13.40 -23.79
CA ILE A 156 -25.16 -13.63 -22.63
C ILE A 156 -24.23 -12.44 -22.44
N ARG A 157 -23.57 -11.99 -23.53
CA ARG A 157 -22.67 -10.83 -23.52
C ARG A 157 -23.38 -9.58 -23.00
N GLN A 158 -24.59 -9.30 -23.50
CA GLN A 158 -25.36 -8.13 -23.09
C GLN A 158 -25.76 -8.18 -21.62
N VAL A 159 -26.23 -9.32 -21.12
CA VAL A 159 -26.60 -9.47 -19.70
C VAL A 159 -25.39 -9.22 -18.79
N LEU A 160 -24.28 -9.90 -19.05
CA LEU A 160 -23.07 -9.75 -18.23
C LEU A 160 -22.49 -8.33 -18.33
N LEU A 161 -22.52 -7.72 -19.52
CA LEU A 161 -22.09 -6.34 -19.70
C LEU A 161 -22.95 -5.36 -18.90
N LEU A 162 -24.28 -5.54 -18.87
CA LEU A 162 -25.18 -4.68 -18.07
C LEU A 162 -24.90 -4.83 -16.57
N GLU A 163 -24.66 -6.06 -16.09
CA GLU A 163 -24.32 -6.33 -14.70
C GLU A 163 -23.00 -5.67 -14.24
N MET A 164 -22.06 -5.42 -15.14
CA MET A 164 -20.85 -4.65 -14.83
C MET A 164 -21.16 -3.20 -14.40
N PHE A 165 -22.32 -2.67 -14.78
CA PHE A 165 -22.81 -1.34 -14.39
C PHE A 165 -23.91 -1.41 -13.32
N ALA A 166 -24.13 -2.56 -12.69
CA ALA A 166 -25.14 -2.71 -11.65
C ALA A 166 -24.89 -1.73 -10.49
N GLN A 167 -25.96 -1.27 -9.84
CA GLN A 167 -25.83 -0.40 -8.65
C GLN A 167 -25.09 -1.11 -7.52
N GLU A 168 -25.27 -2.42 -7.40
CA GLU A 168 -24.60 -3.24 -6.39
C GLU A 168 -23.14 -3.55 -6.80
N PRO A 169 -22.12 -3.07 -6.06
CA PRO A 169 -20.72 -3.31 -6.43
C PRO A 169 -20.29 -4.78 -6.39
N SER A 170 -20.96 -5.59 -5.57
CA SER A 170 -20.69 -7.03 -5.41
C SER A 170 -20.92 -7.82 -6.70
N VAL A 171 -21.79 -7.33 -7.59
CA VAL A 171 -22.18 -7.97 -8.85
C VAL A 171 -21.19 -7.66 -9.98
N ARG A 172 -20.61 -6.46 -9.97
CA ARG A 172 -19.82 -5.92 -11.09
C ARG A 172 -18.57 -6.74 -11.39
N MET A 173 -17.79 -7.06 -10.36
CA MET A 173 -16.52 -7.80 -10.52
C MET A 173 -16.75 -9.26 -10.98
N PRO A 174 -17.67 -10.04 -10.37
CA PRO A 174 -18.04 -11.34 -10.93
C PRO A 174 -18.54 -11.26 -12.38
N ALA A 175 -19.38 -10.27 -12.72
CA ALA A 175 -19.87 -10.10 -14.08
C ALA A 175 -18.73 -9.86 -15.09
N LEU A 176 -17.77 -9.01 -14.74
CA LEU A 176 -16.55 -8.77 -15.53
C LEU A 176 -15.76 -10.06 -15.74
N LEU A 177 -15.48 -10.81 -14.67
CA LEU A 177 -14.69 -12.04 -14.76
C LEU A 177 -15.41 -13.13 -15.55
N HIS A 178 -16.71 -13.31 -15.34
CA HIS A 178 -17.50 -14.26 -16.11
C HIS A 178 -17.50 -13.89 -17.61
N LEU A 179 -17.64 -12.61 -17.94
CA LEU A 179 -17.62 -12.15 -19.33
C LEU A 179 -16.23 -12.33 -19.96
N ALA A 180 -15.18 -11.99 -19.23
CA ALA A 180 -13.79 -12.19 -19.66
C ALA A 180 -13.49 -13.66 -19.98
N THR A 181 -13.84 -14.58 -19.06
CA THR A 181 -13.67 -16.01 -19.29
C THR A 181 -14.53 -16.51 -20.45
N PHE A 182 -15.79 -16.06 -20.55
CA PHE A 182 -16.69 -16.45 -21.64
C PHE A 182 -16.16 -16.05 -23.02
N GLN A 183 -15.59 -14.86 -23.13
CA GLN A 183 -15.03 -14.34 -24.38
C GLN A 183 -13.60 -14.82 -24.66
N GLY A 184 -12.95 -15.49 -23.70
CA GLY A 184 -11.53 -15.83 -23.79
C GLY A 184 -10.63 -14.58 -23.85
N ARG A 185 -11.02 -13.51 -23.16
CA ARG A 185 -10.31 -12.22 -23.15
C ARG A 185 -9.84 -11.87 -21.74
N SER A 186 -8.86 -10.96 -21.65
CA SER A 186 -8.47 -10.37 -20.36
C SER A 186 -9.60 -9.50 -19.79
N ALA A 187 -9.66 -9.37 -18.46
CA ALA A 187 -10.62 -8.46 -17.82
C ALA A 187 -10.41 -7.01 -18.28
N THR A 188 -9.15 -6.58 -18.44
CA THR A 188 -8.80 -5.24 -18.95
C THR A 188 -9.39 -5.00 -20.34
N ARG A 189 -9.28 -5.98 -21.25
CA ARG A 189 -9.85 -5.90 -22.60
C ARG A 189 -11.37 -5.73 -22.58
N VAL A 190 -12.05 -6.48 -21.71
CA VAL A 190 -13.51 -6.37 -21.54
C VAL A 190 -13.90 -4.98 -21.01
N VAL A 191 -13.13 -4.42 -20.08
CA VAL A 191 -13.35 -3.04 -19.59
C VAL A 191 -13.18 -2.02 -20.72
N LEU A 192 -12.11 -2.13 -21.53
CA LEU A 192 -11.89 -1.22 -22.66
C LEU A 192 -13.04 -1.30 -23.69
N ASP A 193 -13.50 -2.51 -24.02
CA ASP A 193 -14.65 -2.71 -24.89
C ASP A 193 -15.94 -2.10 -24.31
N ALA A 194 -16.13 -2.19 -22.98
CA ALA A 194 -17.27 -1.62 -22.28
C ALA A 194 -17.26 -0.08 -22.28
N VAL A 195 -16.09 0.53 -22.05
CA VAL A 195 -15.91 1.99 -22.12
C VAL A 195 -16.15 2.50 -23.55
N ALA A 196 -15.61 1.81 -24.55
CA ALA A 196 -15.78 2.17 -25.96
C ALA A 196 -17.24 2.09 -26.44
N SER A 197 -18.02 1.15 -25.90
CA SER A 197 -19.39 0.88 -26.34
C SER A 197 -20.48 1.64 -25.57
N ARG A 198 -20.14 2.40 -24.51
CA ARG A 198 -21.13 3.06 -23.64
C ARG A 198 -20.84 4.54 -23.37
N PRO A 199 -21.86 5.32 -22.93
CA PRO A 199 -21.70 6.74 -22.60
C PRO A 199 -20.73 7.02 -21.44
N VAL A 200 -20.22 8.25 -21.39
CA VAL A 200 -19.23 8.76 -20.42
C VAL A 200 -19.65 8.59 -18.96
N ALA A 201 -20.95 8.65 -18.67
CA ALA A 201 -21.48 8.49 -17.31
C ALA A 201 -21.11 7.15 -16.64
N GLY A 202 -20.73 6.13 -17.41
CA GLY A 202 -20.29 4.83 -16.89
C GLY A 202 -18.79 4.73 -16.59
N ASP A 203 -17.98 5.74 -16.91
CA ASP A 203 -16.52 5.62 -16.88
C ASP A 203 -15.97 5.47 -15.48
N GLU A 204 -16.54 6.15 -14.49
CA GLU A 204 -16.10 6.02 -13.09
C GLU A 204 -16.30 4.60 -12.56
N VAL A 205 -17.39 3.94 -12.96
CA VAL A 205 -17.65 2.54 -12.60
C VAL A 205 -16.62 1.63 -13.25
N MET A 206 -16.30 1.85 -14.53
CA MET A 206 -15.31 1.05 -15.27
C MET A 206 -13.88 1.28 -14.77
N ALA A 207 -13.53 2.51 -14.44
CA ALA A 207 -12.26 2.89 -13.83
C ALA A 207 -12.08 2.20 -12.47
N SER A 208 -13.11 2.24 -11.61
CA SER A 208 -13.14 1.53 -10.33
C SER A 208 -13.02 0.00 -10.51
N LEU A 209 -13.67 -0.56 -11.53
CA LEU A 209 -13.56 -1.98 -11.84
C LEU A 209 -12.16 -2.37 -12.28
N LEU A 210 -11.52 -1.54 -13.11
CA LEU A 210 -10.16 -1.75 -13.56
C LEU A 210 -9.15 -1.62 -12.40
N PHE A 211 -9.38 -0.72 -11.44
CA PHE A 211 -8.61 -0.69 -10.19
C PHE A 211 -8.70 -2.02 -9.44
N ALA A 212 -9.91 -2.52 -9.23
CA ALA A 212 -10.09 -3.78 -8.51
C ALA A 212 -9.47 -4.98 -9.25
N VAL A 213 -9.37 -4.93 -10.59
CA VAL A 213 -8.58 -5.91 -11.37
C VAL A 213 -7.08 -5.74 -11.07
N ALA A 214 -6.57 -4.51 -11.10
CA ALA A 214 -5.16 -4.21 -10.87
C ALA A 214 -4.70 -4.64 -9.47
N GLU A 215 -5.50 -4.35 -8.43
CA GLU A 215 -5.25 -4.77 -7.05
C GLU A 215 -5.15 -6.30 -6.92
N ARG A 216 -6.08 -7.04 -7.55
CA ARG A 216 -6.06 -8.51 -7.54
C ARG A 216 -4.83 -9.09 -8.22
N GLN A 217 -4.33 -8.42 -9.25
CA GLN A 217 -3.14 -8.81 -9.99
C GLN A 217 -1.84 -8.23 -9.39
N ARG A 218 -1.94 -7.39 -8.35
CA ARG A 218 -0.82 -6.65 -7.75
C ARG A 218 -0.03 -5.84 -8.78
N VAL A 219 -0.74 -5.16 -9.67
CA VAL A 219 -0.20 -4.23 -10.67
C VAL A 219 -0.97 -2.92 -10.63
N SER A 220 -0.50 -1.91 -11.35
CA SER A 220 -1.18 -0.62 -11.48
C SER A 220 -2.14 -0.56 -12.67
N VAL A 221 -3.14 0.32 -12.63
CA VAL A 221 -4.08 0.50 -13.76
C VAL A 221 -3.37 1.01 -15.01
N GLY A 222 -2.40 1.92 -14.86
CA GLY A 222 -1.59 2.39 -15.99
C GLY A 222 -0.80 1.26 -16.64
N ARG A 223 -0.26 0.31 -15.85
CA ARG A 223 0.43 -0.87 -16.39
C ARG A 223 -0.52 -1.81 -17.13
N LEU A 224 -1.71 -2.07 -16.59
CA LEU A 224 -2.73 -2.88 -17.29
C LEU A 224 -3.07 -2.28 -18.65
N LEU A 225 -3.31 -0.96 -18.69
CA LEU A 225 -3.64 -0.26 -19.92
C LEU A 225 -2.49 -0.29 -20.92
N LEU A 226 -1.25 -0.09 -20.47
CA LEU A 226 -0.07 -0.14 -21.33
C LEU A 226 0.14 -1.52 -21.97
N LEU A 227 -0.21 -2.60 -21.29
CA LEU A 227 -0.07 -3.96 -21.80
C LEU A 227 -1.20 -4.38 -22.77
N GLU A 228 -2.40 -3.84 -22.60
CA GLU A 228 -3.60 -4.35 -23.27
C GLU A 228 -4.18 -3.40 -24.32
N ALA A 229 -3.95 -2.09 -24.20
CA ALA A 229 -4.49 -1.10 -25.13
C ALA A 229 -3.80 -1.16 -26.50
N LYS A 230 -4.60 -0.97 -27.55
CA LYS A 230 -4.20 -0.92 -28.96
C LYS A 230 -4.58 0.44 -29.54
N PRO A 231 -4.06 0.85 -30.72
CA PRO A 231 -4.41 2.13 -31.32
C PRO A 231 -5.92 2.45 -31.41
N PRO A 232 -6.82 1.49 -31.72
CA PRO A 232 -8.26 1.76 -31.73
C PRO A 232 -8.88 2.10 -30.35
N ASP A 233 -8.17 1.84 -29.25
CA ASP A 233 -8.65 2.07 -27.89
C ASP A 233 -8.40 3.50 -27.40
N GLU A 234 -7.74 4.35 -28.19
CA GLU A 234 -7.30 5.69 -27.78
C GLU A 234 -8.40 6.50 -27.10
N ALA A 235 -9.60 6.54 -27.68
CA ALA A 235 -10.73 7.29 -27.11
C ALA A 235 -11.20 6.72 -25.76
N ALA A 236 -11.21 5.40 -25.60
CA ALA A 236 -11.60 4.74 -24.34
C ALA A 236 -10.53 4.93 -23.26
N VAL A 237 -9.25 4.84 -23.63
CA VAL A 237 -8.12 5.09 -22.74
C VAL A 237 -8.11 6.53 -22.27
N ASN A 238 -8.32 7.50 -23.17
CA ASN A 238 -8.38 8.93 -22.83
C ASN A 238 -9.51 9.23 -21.84
N ARG A 239 -10.66 8.59 -21.98
CA ARG A 239 -11.77 8.70 -21.03
C ARG A 239 -11.41 8.16 -19.64
N LEU A 240 -10.76 6.99 -19.57
CA LEU A 240 -10.28 6.44 -18.30
C LEU A 240 -9.17 7.32 -17.68
N PHE A 241 -8.25 7.83 -18.49
CA PHE A 241 -7.20 8.75 -18.04
C PHE A 241 -7.78 10.04 -17.48
N ALA A 242 -8.86 10.57 -18.06
CA ALA A 242 -9.54 11.75 -17.51
C ALA A 242 -10.10 11.48 -16.10
N VAL A 243 -10.60 10.28 -15.81
CA VAL A 243 -11.02 9.88 -14.46
C VAL A 243 -9.82 9.81 -13.53
N TYR A 244 -8.78 9.05 -13.90
CA TYR A 244 -7.59 8.88 -13.07
C TYR A 244 -6.80 10.16 -12.82
N SER A 245 -6.73 11.06 -13.80
CA SER A 245 -6.09 12.37 -13.64
C SER A 245 -6.78 13.17 -12.54
N ARG A 246 -8.12 13.20 -12.50
CA ARG A 246 -8.86 13.90 -11.43
C ARG A 246 -8.57 13.30 -10.06
N GLU A 247 -8.45 11.98 -9.98
CA GLU A 247 -8.13 11.31 -8.72
C GLU A 247 -6.68 11.58 -8.27
N ILE A 248 -5.72 11.59 -9.19
CA ILE A 248 -4.32 11.97 -8.92
C ILE A 248 -4.25 13.44 -8.47
N ASP A 249 -4.96 14.33 -9.18
CA ASP A 249 -5.05 15.75 -8.83
C ASP A 249 -5.59 15.96 -7.41
N ALA A 250 -6.55 15.13 -6.98
CA ALA A 250 -7.09 15.17 -5.63
C ALA A 250 -6.08 14.75 -4.54
N LEU A 251 -5.02 14.01 -4.89
CA LEU A 251 -3.96 13.60 -3.94
C LEU A 251 -2.85 14.65 -3.80
N ARG A 252 -2.70 15.57 -4.76
CA ARG A 252 -1.60 16.56 -4.76
C ARG A 252 -1.54 17.46 -3.53
N PRO A 253 -2.66 17.98 -2.97
CA PRO A 253 -2.61 18.79 -1.77
C PRO A 253 -2.01 18.03 -0.57
N ASP A 254 -2.29 16.74 -0.46
CA ASP A 254 -1.78 15.91 0.64
C ASP A 254 -0.29 15.58 0.48
N LEU A 255 0.25 15.54 -0.75
CA LEU A 255 1.70 15.42 -0.99
C LEU A 255 2.47 16.66 -0.51
N GLY A 256 1.86 17.85 -0.57
CA GLY A 256 2.44 19.10 -0.09
C GLY A 256 2.15 19.40 1.38
N SER A 257 1.47 18.50 2.09
CA SER A 257 1.03 18.72 3.47
C SER A 257 2.21 18.79 4.46
N GLY A 258 2.11 19.69 5.45
CA GLY A 258 3.02 19.70 6.60
C GLY A 258 2.92 18.42 7.46
N ASP A 259 1.80 17.70 7.37
CA ASP A 259 1.58 16.42 8.05
C ASP A 259 2.22 15.26 7.25
N ALA A 260 3.26 14.66 7.81
CA ALA A 260 3.97 13.54 7.22
C ALA A 260 3.06 12.32 6.97
N GLN A 261 2.06 12.07 7.82
CA GLN A 261 1.17 10.93 7.64
C GLN A 261 0.30 11.10 6.38
N ARG A 262 -0.17 12.31 6.10
CA ARG A 262 -0.90 12.61 4.86
C ARG A 262 -0.01 12.41 3.63
N ARG A 263 1.23 12.91 3.67
CA ARG A 263 2.19 12.70 2.57
C ARG A 263 2.43 11.23 2.30
N ARG A 264 2.63 10.42 3.36
CA ARG A 264 2.80 8.96 3.26
C ARG A 264 1.60 8.28 2.60
N THR A 265 0.39 8.59 3.06
CA THR A 265 -0.84 8.01 2.50
C THR A 265 -1.03 8.41 1.03
N ALA A 266 -0.77 9.68 0.68
CA ALA A 266 -0.86 10.14 -0.69
C ALA A 266 0.16 9.44 -1.60
N ALA A 267 1.43 9.37 -1.20
CA ALA A 267 2.48 8.67 -1.95
C ALA A 267 2.20 7.17 -2.11
N ALA A 268 1.70 6.51 -1.07
CA ALA A 268 1.26 5.12 -1.16
C ALA A 268 0.08 4.96 -2.12
N GLY A 269 -0.86 5.89 -2.10
CA GLY A 269 -2.03 5.92 -2.99
C GLY A 269 -1.66 6.09 -4.47
N LEU A 270 -0.61 6.86 -4.80
CA LEU A 270 -0.16 7.08 -6.18
C LEU A 270 0.30 5.79 -6.89
N ARG A 271 0.80 4.80 -6.14
CA ARG A 271 1.33 3.54 -6.68
C ARG A 271 0.32 2.78 -7.56
N ARG A 272 -0.98 2.85 -7.21
CA ARG A 272 -2.04 2.14 -7.95
C ARG A 272 -2.24 2.66 -9.38
N TYR A 273 -1.78 3.88 -9.68
CA TYR A 273 -1.89 4.49 -11.00
C TYR A 273 -0.73 4.15 -11.92
N GLY A 274 0.43 3.80 -11.37
CA GLY A 274 1.61 3.36 -12.14
C GLY A 274 2.18 4.50 -12.98
N PRO A 275 2.44 4.28 -14.29
CA PRO A 275 3.04 5.31 -15.16
C PRO A 275 2.30 6.65 -15.19
N LEU A 276 1.01 6.65 -14.88
CA LEU A 276 0.18 7.86 -14.85
C LEU A 276 0.53 8.81 -13.69
N ALA A 277 1.15 8.30 -12.62
CA ALA A 277 1.55 9.05 -11.44
C ALA A 277 3.07 9.20 -11.30
N SER A 278 3.84 8.85 -12.34
CA SER A 278 5.31 8.87 -12.28
C SER A 278 5.86 10.25 -11.92
N ARG A 279 5.27 11.32 -12.45
CA ARG A 279 5.70 12.70 -12.15
C ARG A 279 5.59 13.03 -10.67
N GLU A 280 4.45 12.69 -10.06
CA GLU A 280 4.20 12.91 -8.63
C GLU A 280 5.11 12.05 -7.76
N LEU A 281 5.35 10.79 -8.16
CA LEU A 281 6.27 9.88 -7.46
C LEU A 281 7.73 10.36 -7.57
N GLU A 282 8.17 10.84 -8.73
CA GLU A 282 9.51 11.42 -8.92
C GLU A 282 9.73 12.62 -8.01
N GLY A 283 8.74 13.51 -7.88
CA GLY A 283 8.79 14.62 -6.93
C GLY A 283 8.90 14.15 -5.48
N ALA A 284 8.20 13.07 -5.12
CA ALA A 284 8.19 12.51 -3.77
C ALA A 284 9.50 11.79 -3.37
N LEU A 285 10.41 11.50 -4.31
CA LEU A 285 11.75 10.99 -3.99
C LEU A 285 12.58 11.98 -3.16
N GLY A 286 12.29 13.29 -3.27
CA GLY A 286 12.95 14.35 -2.51
C GLY A 286 12.28 14.70 -1.18
N ASP A 287 11.25 13.96 -0.74
CA ASP A 287 10.53 14.29 0.49
C ASP A 287 11.44 14.15 1.73
N GLY A 288 11.22 14.98 2.74
CA GLY A 288 11.96 14.90 4.02
C GLY A 288 11.67 13.62 4.81
N ASP A 289 10.51 12.98 4.61
CA ASP A 289 10.10 11.76 5.29
C ASP A 289 10.54 10.50 4.53
N ALA A 290 11.28 9.60 5.21
CA ALA A 290 11.81 8.37 4.62
C ALA A 290 10.74 7.44 4.07
N ARG A 291 9.56 7.35 4.70
CA ARG A 291 8.48 6.48 4.21
C ARG A 291 7.85 7.01 2.93
N VAL A 292 7.82 8.34 2.74
CA VAL A 292 7.37 8.95 1.48
C VAL A 292 8.34 8.60 0.35
N ARG A 293 9.65 8.77 0.58
CA ARG A 293 10.70 8.40 -0.39
C ARG A 293 10.67 6.91 -0.75
N GLU A 294 10.48 6.05 0.24
CA GLU A 294 10.32 4.60 0.03
C GLU A 294 9.09 4.31 -0.86
N HIS A 295 7.93 4.90 -0.57
CA HIS A 295 6.72 4.70 -1.38
C HIS A 295 6.89 5.20 -2.81
N ALA A 296 7.58 6.33 -2.99
CA ALA A 296 7.94 6.89 -4.29
C ALA A 296 8.79 5.92 -5.12
N ALA A 297 9.91 5.45 -4.57
CA ALA A 297 10.81 4.51 -5.23
C ALA A 297 10.12 3.18 -5.58
N ARG A 298 9.31 2.63 -4.67
CA ARG A 298 8.48 1.44 -4.91
C ARG A 298 7.47 1.66 -6.03
N GLY A 299 6.78 2.80 -6.02
CA GLY A 299 5.80 3.16 -7.03
C GLY A 299 6.40 3.27 -8.43
N LEU A 300 7.60 3.85 -8.54
CA LEU A 300 8.30 3.94 -9.83
C LEU A 300 8.72 2.56 -10.36
N ALA A 301 9.12 1.63 -9.48
CA ALA A 301 9.41 0.26 -9.89
C ALA A 301 8.14 -0.47 -10.39
N GLU A 302 7.04 -0.33 -9.66
CA GLU A 302 5.73 -0.89 -10.03
C GLU A 302 5.19 -0.29 -11.33
N ALA A 303 5.38 1.02 -11.54
CA ALA A 303 5.01 1.71 -12.77
C ALA A 303 5.76 1.14 -13.99
N GLY A 304 7.07 0.91 -13.85
CA GLY A 304 7.89 0.28 -14.88
C GLY A 304 7.58 -1.20 -15.10
N GLY A 305 6.87 -1.85 -14.18
CA GLY A 305 6.67 -3.30 -14.16
C GLY A 305 7.98 -4.06 -14.00
N LYS A 306 8.95 -3.46 -13.30
CA LYS A 306 10.29 -4.02 -13.07
C LYS A 306 10.45 -4.42 -11.60
N PRO A 307 11.28 -5.42 -11.28
CA PRO A 307 11.60 -5.74 -9.90
C PRO A 307 12.22 -4.53 -9.18
N LEU A 308 11.80 -4.27 -7.95
CA LEU A 308 12.31 -3.14 -7.15
C LEU A 308 13.84 -3.14 -7.05
N ARG A 309 14.46 -4.32 -6.87
CA ARG A 309 15.92 -4.45 -6.85
C ARG A 309 16.61 -3.94 -8.12
N GLU A 310 16.02 -4.18 -9.29
CA GLU A 310 16.60 -3.69 -10.56
C GLU A 310 16.53 -2.16 -10.63
N VAL A 311 15.37 -1.61 -10.31
CA VAL A 311 15.13 -0.16 -10.38
C VAL A 311 15.93 0.59 -9.31
N SER A 312 15.97 0.08 -8.08
CA SER A 312 16.83 0.64 -7.03
C SER A 312 18.30 0.57 -7.39
N LEU A 313 18.77 -0.51 -8.02
CA LEU A 313 20.16 -0.59 -8.50
C LEU A 313 20.44 0.46 -9.58
N GLN A 314 19.53 0.66 -10.53
CA GLN A 314 19.64 1.70 -11.55
C GLN A 314 19.66 3.09 -10.91
N GLY A 315 18.77 3.35 -9.95
CA GLY A 315 18.72 4.60 -9.19
C GLY A 315 20.00 4.90 -8.43
N VAL A 316 20.53 3.93 -7.67
CA VAL A 316 21.81 4.09 -6.95
C VAL A 316 22.98 4.31 -7.92
N LYS A 317 23.03 3.60 -9.05
CA LYS A 317 24.09 3.78 -10.06
C LYS A 317 24.02 5.10 -10.79
N ALA A 318 22.83 5.67 -10.94
CA ALA A 318 22.61 6.95 -11.58
C ALA A 318 22.86 8.13 -10.64
N ALA A 319 22.66 7.93 -9.33
CA ALA A 319 22.82 8.96 -8.31
C ALA A 319 24.27 9.49 -8.25
N GLU A 320 24.38 10.81 -8.24
CA GLU A 320 25.65 11.54 -8.07
C GLU A 320 25.90 11.94 -6.61
N THR A 321 24.85 11.93 -5.77
CA THR A 321 24.93 12.28 -4.34
C THR A 321 24.26 11.20 -3.48
N ALA A 322 24.56 11.21 -2.18
CA ALA A 322 23.92 10.34 -1.21
C ALA A 322 22.41 10.59 -1.10
N GLU A 323 21.97 11.85 -1.17
CA GLU A 323 20.56 12.22 -1.13
C GLU A 323 19.77 11.65 -2.31
N ALA A 324 20.36 11.67 -3.51
CA ALA A 324 19.74 11.08 -4.71
C ALA A 324 19.71 9.54 -4.66
N ALA A 325 20.68 8.91 -3.98
CA ALA A 325 20.74 7.46 -3.80
C ALA A 325 19.80 6.96 -2.68
N ARG A 326 19.59 7.77 -1.64
CA ARG A 326 18.86 7.43 -0.41
C ARG A 326 17.48 6.79 -0.63
N PRO A 327 16.56 7.34 -1.44
CA PRO A 327 15.25 6.74 -1.65
C PRO A 327 15.30 5.27 -2.10
N TRP A 328 16.28 4.97 -2.96
CA TRP A 328 16.47 3.64 -3.54
C TRP A 328 17.07 2.65 -2.54
N LEU A 329 17.97 3.13 -1.68
CA LEU A 329 18.54 2.36 -0.57
C LEU A 329 17.46 2.05 0.49
N GLU A 330 16.69 3.06 0.89
CA GLU A 330 15.58 2.93 1.87
C GLU A 330 14.51 1.96 1.39
N ALA A 331 14.14 2.03 0.10
CA ALA A 331 13.20 1.08 -0.49
C ALA A 331 13.69 -0.36 -0.44
N MET A 332 15.01 -0.57 -0.52
CA MET A 332 15.62 -1.90 -0.40
C MET A 332 15.80 -2.37 1.04
N ALA A 333 15.80 -1.48 2.03
CA ALA A 333 16.02 -1.85 3.43
C ALA A 333 14.99 -2.86 3.96
N HIS A 334 13.75 -2.78 3.46
CA HIS A 334 12.65 -3.66 3.85
C HIS A 334 12.37 -4.78 2.83
N GLU A 335 13.26 -4.99 1.86
CA GLU A 335 13.11 -6.02 0.82
C GLU A 335 13.91 -7.29 1.12
N LYS A 336 13.43 -8.40 0.56
CA LYS A 336 14.19 -9.65 0.58
C LYS A 336 15.49 -9.47 -0.21
N GLY A 337 16.62 -9.82 0.40
CA GLY A 337 17.96 -9.61 -0.12
C GLY A 337 18.56 -8.25 0.25
N CYS A 338 17.97 -7.50 1.19
CA CYS A 338 18.48 -6.20 1.64
C CYS A 338 19.95 -6.27 2.09
N ALA A 339 20.34 -7.32 2.82
CA ALA A 339 21.69 -7.43 3.38
C ALA A 339 22.74 -7.51 2.28
N ALA A 340 22.50 -8.35 1.26
CA ALA A 340 23.42 -8.49 0.14
C ALA A 340 23.48 -7.21 -0.72
N PHE A 341 22.32 -6.60 -0.99
CA PHE A 341 22.24 -5.38 -1.79
C PHE A 341 22.99 -4.22 -1.13
N LEU A 342 22.69 -3.94 0.15
CA LEU A 342 23.30 -2.82 0.87
C LEU A 342 24.79 -3.06 1.10
N LYS A 343 25.21 -4.31 1.35
CA LYS A 343 26.63 -4.68 1.43
C LYS A 343 27.35 -4.36 0.12
N ASP A 344 26.80 -4.75 -1.03
CA ASP A 344 27.44 -4.50 -2.32
C ASP A 344 27.66 -3.00 -2.59
N VAL A 345 26.70 -2.15 -2.19
CA VAL A 345 26.84 -0.68 -2.30
C VAL A 345 27.85 -0.15 -1.27
N ALA A 346 27.80 -0.60 -0.02
CA ALA A 346 28.75 -0.23 1.04
C ALA A 346 30.20 -0.63 0.70
N ASP A 347 30.40 -1.72 -0.03
CA ASP A 347 31.72 -2.17 -0.51
C ASP A 347 32.17 -1.44 -1.79
N GLY A 348 31.40 -0.46 -2.29
CA GLY A 348 31.75 0.38 -3.43
C GLY A 348 31.43 -0.18 -4.82
N ARG A 349 30.83 -1.37 -4.94
CA ARG A 349 30.61 -2.02 -6.26
C ARG A 349 29.58 -1.32 -7.16
N ASN A 350 28.73 -0.48 -6.59
CA ASN A 350 27.69 0.27 -7.32
C ASN A 350 27.54 1.73 -6.85
N ALA A 351 28.45 2.20 -5.99
CA ALA A 351 28.43 3.55 -5.45
C ALA A 351 29.40 4.43 -6.24
N ARG A 352 28.93 5.56 -6.78
CA ARG A 352 29.80 6.52 -7.48
C ARG A 352 30.73 7.28 -6.53
N THR A 353 30.29 7.48 -5.30
CA THR A 353 31.00 8.29 -4.31
C THR A 353 31.08 7.57 -2.96
N PRO A 354 32.08 7.90 -2.11
CA PRO A 354 32.16 7.41 -0.73
C PRO A 354 30.91 7.69 0.11
N GLU A 355 30.24 8.81 -0.12
CA GLU A 355 29.05 9.22 0.64
C GLU A 355 27.88 8.27 0.38
N ILE A 356 27.73 7.77 -0.86
CA ILE A 356 26.73 6.75 -1.19
C ILE A 356 27.04 5.43 -0.46
N GLN A 357 28.33 5.07 -0.29
CA GLN A 357 28.72 3.89 0.49
C GLN A 357 28.32 4.08 1.95
N GLY A 358 28.59 5.25 2.52
CA GLY A 358 28.17 5.63 3.87
C GLY A 358 26.67 5.58 4.09
N GLU A 359 25.91 6.12 3.14
CA GLU A 359 24.44 6.09 3.16
C GLU A 359 23.90 4.65 3.13
N ALA A 360 24.49 3.77 2.32
CA ALA A 360 24.10 2.36 2.29
C ALA A 360 24.35 1.65 3.63
N VAL A 361 25.42 1.99 4.34
CA VAL A 361 25.70 1.48 5.69
C VAL A 361 24.71 2.05 6.70
N ALA A 362 24.39 3.34 6.61
CA ALA A 362 23.40 3.99 7.47
C ALA A 362 22.04 3.26 7.39
N VAL A 363 21.59 2.99 6.17
CA VAL A 363 20.33 2.27 5.88
C VAL A 363 20.40 0.77 6.24
N MET A 364 21.60 0.18 6.32
CA MET A 364 21.78 -1.24 6.68
C MET A 364 21.27 -1.59 8.09
N GLY A 365 21.18 -0.59 8.98
CA GLY A 365 20.57 -0.76 10.31
C GLY A 365 19.10 -1.21 10.25
N ASP A 366 18.35 -0.74 9.25
CA ASP A 366 16.92 -1.03 9.06
C ASP A 366 16.67 -2.39 8.38
N CYS A 367 17.70 -2.99 7.78
CA CYS A 367 17.60 -4.30 7.16
C CYS A 367 17.47 -5.39 8.22
N THR A 368 16.35 -6.11 8.19
CA THR A 368 16.04 -7.17 9.17
C THR A 368 16.72 -8.52 8.86
N GLU A 369 17.41 -8.65 7.73
CA GLU A 369 18.10 -9.89 7.34
C GLU A 369 19.45 -10.06 8.04
N GLY A 370 19.77 -11.29 8.47
CA GLY A 370 21.15 -11.68 8.81
C GLY A 370 21.57 -11.48 10.28
N GLY A 371 20.71 -11.73 11.26
CA GLY A 371 21.06 -11.73 12.69
C GLY A 371 21.04 -10.33 13.33
N SER A 372 21.87 -10.10 14.35
CA SER A 372 21.93 -8.81 15.05
C SER A 372 22.46 -7.67 14.15
N PRO A 373 21.76 -6.52 14.03
CA PRO A 373 22.25 -5.34 13.31
C PRO A 373 23.64 -4.90 13.76
N MET A 374 23.91 -4.93 15.07
CA MET A 374 25.22 -4.60 15.64
C MET A 374 26.36 -5.38 14.99
N ARG A 375 26.20 -6.70 14.88
CA ARG A 375 27.24 -7.58 14.30
C ARG A 375 27.52 -7.27 12.83
N ARG A 376 26.50 -6.83 12.09
CA ARG A 376 26.66 -6.42 10.68
C ARG A 376 27.39 -5.09 10.54
N LEU A 377 27.13 -4.16 11.47
CA LEU A 377 27.61 -2.78 11.38
C LEU A 377 29.02 -2.57 11.95
N ILE A 378 29.41 -3.32 12.99
CA ILE A 378 30.74 -3.19 13.64
C ILE A 378 31.91 -3.19 12.64
N PRO A 379 31.98 -4.08 11.63
CA PRO A 379 33.10 -4.07 10.67
C PRO A 379 33.25 -2.76 9.90
N TYR A 380 32.15 -2.03 9.68
CA TYR A 380 32.16 -0.76 8.94
C TYR A 380 32.68 0.42 9.78
N ALA A 381 32.62 0.33 11.11
CA ALA A 381 33.18 1.36 11.99
C ALA A 381 34.71 1.48 11.89
N SER A 382 35.40 0.43 11.45
CA SER A 382 36.85 0.44 11.20
C SER A 382 37.22 0.64 9.72
N SER A 383 36.29 1.10 8.89
CA SER A 383 36.55 1.32 7.46
C SER A 383 37.61 2.40 7.22
N LYS A 384 38.41 2.22 6.17
CA LYS A 384 39.34 3.26 5.68
C LYS A 384 38.61 4.46 5.08
N VAL A 385 37.36 4.29 4.67
CA VAL A 385 36.52 5.34 4.09
C VAL A 385 35.74 6.04 5.20
N SER A 386 35.92 7.35 5.37
CA SER A 386 35.31 8.10 6.47
C SER A 386 33.79 8.12 6.41
N SER A 387 33.18 8.34 5.23
CA SER A 387 31.73 8.30 5.10
C SER A 387 31.12 6.93 5.44
N VAL A 388 31.85 5.83 5.20
CA VAL A 388 31.46 4.49 5.64
C VAL A 388 31.49 4.35 7.16
N ARG A 389 32.53 4.91 7.83
CA ARG A 389 32.57 4.97 9.29
C ARG A 389 31.43 5.82 9.85
N ALA A 390 31.18 7.00 9.26
CA ALA A 390 30.09 7.89 9.67
C ALA A 390 28.72 7.21 9.49
N GLY A 391 28.52 6.51 8.38
CA GLY A 391 27.33 5.68 8.14
C GLY A 391 27.13 4.59 9.18
N ALA A 392 28.21 3.92 9.60
CA ALA A 392 28.17 2.92 10.67
C ALA A 392 27.76 3.53 12.02
N VAL A 393 28.35 4.68 12.38
CA VAL A 393 28.01 5.41 13.62
C VAL A 393 26.52 5.82 13.61
N ARG A 394 26.03 6.38 12.50
CA ARG A 394 24.60 6.73 12.35
C ARG A 394 23.67 5.53 12.48
N ALA A 395 23.98 4.44 11.77
CA ALA A 395 23.17 3.21 11.83
C ALA A 395 23.08 2.67 13.26
N LEU A 396 24.21 2.65 13.97
CA LEU A 396 24.27 2.18 15.35
C LEU A 396 23.51 3.08 16.33
N GLY A 397 23.51 4.40 16.09
CA GLY A 397 22.74 5.36 16.89
C GLY A 397 21.24 5.36 16.61
N ALA A 398 20.81 4.84 15.46
CA ALA A 398 19.39 4.67 15.12
C ALA A 398 18.76 3.43 15.77
N LEU A 399 19.58 2.51 16.30
CA LEU A 399 19.10 1.34 17.03
C LEU A 399 18.48 1.74 18.38
N PRO A 400 17.70 0.85 19.01
CA PRO A 400 17.35 1.03 20.42
C PRO A 400 18.60 1.19 21.28
N ARG A 401 18.50 2.04 22.32
CA ARG A 401 19.62 2.42 23.19
C ARG A 401 20.47 1.21 23.59
N ASN A 402 21.75 1.25 23.20
CA ASN A 402 22.72 0.18 23.41
C ASN A 402 24.04 0.74 23.95
N PRO A 403 24.59 0.20 25.06
CA PRO A 403 25.91 0.57 25.58
C PRO A 403 27.04 0.46 24.55
N ASP A 404 27.03 -0.58 23.71
CA ASP A 404 28.08 -0.78 22.71
C ASP A 404 28.07 0.34 21.64
N ALA A 405 26.88 0.81 21.27
CA ALA A 405 26.74 1.94 20.34
C ALA A 405 27.20 3.27 20.98
N LEU A 406 27.04 3.42 22.29
CA LEU A 406 27.54 4.57 23.04
C LEU A 406 29.06 4.56 23.14
N GLU A 407 29.67 3.42 23.44
CA GLU A 407 31.13 3.30 23.49
C GLU A 407 31.74 3.54 22.10
N LEU A 408 31.12 3.02 21.04
CA LEU A 408 31.58 3.27 19.68
C LEU A 408 31.43 4.74 19.27
N ALA A 409 30.31 5.39 19.64
CA ALA A 409 30.15 6.83 19.44
C ALA A 409 31.19 7.63 20.23
N ALA A 410 31.52 7.22 21.45
CA ALA A 410 32.56 7.86 22.25
C ALA A 410 33.94 7.79 21.56
N THR A 411 34.32 6.61 21.05
CA THR A 411 35.55 6.49 20.25
C THR A 411 35.50 7.35 18.98
N ALA A 412 34.34 7.44 18.33
CA ALA A 412 34.16 8.22 17.11
C ALA A 412 34.23 9.75 17.32
N LEU A 413 34.14 10.26 18.55
CA LEU A 413 34.40 11.68 18.84
C LEU A 413 35.86 12.08 18.61
N GLU A 414 36.79 11.11 18.65
CA GLU A 414 38.22 11.31 18.43
C GLU A 414 38.63 11.03 16.97
N ASP A 415 37.66 10.75 16.09
CA ASP A 415 37.95 10.50 14.67
C ASP A 415 38.51 11.77 13.98
N GLY A 416 39.48 11.58 13.09
CA GLY A 416 40.08 12.69 12.35
C GLY A 416 39.16 13.29 11.28
N ASP A 417 38.08 12.60 10.92
CA ASP A 417 37.12 13.08 9.93
C ASP A 417 35.91 13.79 10.59
N PRO A 418 35.59 15.03 10.20
CA PRO A 418 34.52 15.80 10.81
C PRO A 418 33.11 15.21 10.61
N GLU A 419 32.88 14.43 9.55
CA GLU A 419 31.60 13.76 9.31
C GLU A 419 31.35 12.66 10.35
N VAL A 420 32.41 11.93 10.74
CA VAL A 420 32.34 10.86 11.74
C VAL A 420 32.10 11.45 13.14
N VAL A 421 32.82 12.52 13.49
CA VAL A 421 32.64 13.23 14.77
C VAL A 421 31.22 13.82 14.89
N ALA A 422 30.71 14.43 13.81
CA ALA A 422 29.34 14.94 13.79
C ALA A 422 28.31 13.81 13.99
N ALA A 423 28.48 12.66 13.32
CA ALA A 423 27.63 11.49 13.52
C ALA A 423 27.66 11.00 14.97
N ALA A 424 28.83 10.98 15.61
CA ALA A 424 28.98 10.58 17.01
C ALA A 424 28.22 11.51 17.97
N LEU A 425 28.33 12.83 17.76
CA LEU A 425 27.58 13.83 18.52
C LEU A 425 26.07 13.66 18.38
N ASP A 426 25.58 13.33 17.19
CA ASP A 426 24.15 13.05 16.94
C ASP A 426 23.67 11.80 17.71
N VAL A 427 24.50 10.75 17.82
CA VAL A 427 24.17 9.57 18.65
C VAL A 427 24.04 9.95 20.12
N LEU A 428 24.97 10.72 20.67
CA LEU A 428 24.94 11.17 22.07
C LEU A 428 23.70 12.01 22.37
N ALA A 429 23.34 12.90 21.44
CA ALA A 429 22.15 13.71 21.50
C ALA A 429 20.87 12.86 21.47
N THR A 430 20.77 11.93 20.51
CA THR A 430 19.62 11.05 20.32
C THR A 430 19.37 10.18 21.54
N TYR A 431 20.42 9.57 22.09
CA TYR A 431 20.31 8.75 23.29
C TYR A 431 20.23 9.57 24.58
N ARG A 432 20.38 10.91 24.50
CA ARG A 432 20.41 11.84 25.64
C ARG A 432 21.37 11.35 26.71
N GLN A 433 22.68 11.46 26.47
CA GLN A 433 23.74 11.13 27.43
C GLN A 433 24.36 12.39 28.08
N PRO A 434 23.77 12.96 29.15
CA PRO A 434 24.32 14.14 29.80
C PRO A 434 25.72 13.97 30.39
N SER A 435 26.11 12.73 30.72
CA SER A 435 27.46 12.42 31.21
C SER A 435 28.56 12.69 30.17
N ARG A 436 28.18 12.89 28.90
CA ARG A 436 29.06 13.22 27.78
C ARG A 436 28.95 14.69 27.36
N GLY A 437 28.33 15.52 28.19
CA GLY A 437 28.15 16.95 27.90
C GLY A 437 29.48 17.70 27.81
N ASP A 438 30.45 17.36 28.67
CA ASP A 438 31.78 17.98 28.64
C ASP A 438 32.55 17.60 27.36
N ASP A 439 32.45 16.34 26.91
CA ASP A 439 33.04 15.88 25.64
C ASP A 439 32.51 16.71 24.46
N ALA A 440 31.18 16.89 24.37
CA ALA A 440 30.55 17.73 23.35
C ALA A 440 30.96 19.21 23.48
N ALA A 441 31.07 19.74 24.70
CA ALA A 441 31.51 21.11 24.93
C ALA A 441 32.96 21.35 24.49
N GLY A 442 33.85 20.37 24.66
CA GLY A 442 35.22 20.42 24.17
C GLY A 442 35.29 20.59 22.65
N LEU A 443 34.39 19.93 21.91
CA LEU A 443 34.32 19.98 20.44
C LEU A 443 33.81 21.32 19.89
N LEU A 444 33.31 22.24 20.72
CA LEU A 444 33.09 23.64 20.34
C LEU A 444 34.40 24.38 20.01
N GLY A 445 35.56 23.82 20.39
CA GLY A 445 36.88 24.32 20.04
C GLY A 445 37.46 23.73 18.75
N SER A 446 36.75 22.84 18.05
CA SER A 446 37.26 22.18 16.83
C SER A 446 37.58 23.17 15.71
N ASP A 447 38.63 22.90 14.95
CA ASP A 447 38.99 23.67 13.75
C ASP A 447 37.90 23.59 12.66
N HIS A 448 37.12 22.50 12.65
CA HIS A 448 36.05 22.27 11.68
C HIS A 448 34.73 22.91 12.12
N PRO A 449 34.17 23.88 11.36
CA PRO A 449 32.91 24.52 11.71
C PRO A 449 31.73 23.55 11.80
N ALA A 450 31.70 22.51 10.96
CA ALA A 450 30.67 21.47 10.99
C ALA A 450 30.63 20.73 12.33
N VAL A 451 31.81 20.41 12.91
CA VAL A 451 31.94 19.78 14.22
C VAL A 451 31.49 20.73 15.33
N ARG A 452 31.89 22.00 15.28
CA ARG A 452 31.44 23.01 16.26
C ARG A 452 29.93 23.19 16.24
N ALA A 453 29.32 23.24 15.05
CA ALA A 453 27.87 23.35 14.91
C ALA A 453 27.15 22.09 15.42
N ALA A 454 27.66 20.90 15.10
CA ALA A 454 27.14 19.63 15.62
C ALA A 454 27.24 19.56 17.16
N ALA A 455 28.36 19.99 17.72
CA ALA A 455 28.59 20.04 19.17
C ALA A 455 27.59 20.96 19.86
N ALA A 456 27.39 22.16 19.30
CA ALA A 456 26.40 23.11 19.82
C ALA A 456 24.98 22.53 19.78
N ARG A 457 24.59 21.85 18.71
CA ARG A 457 23.29 21.15 18.59
C ARG A 457 23.16 20.00 19.60
N ALA A 458 24.19 19.18 19.75
CA ALA A 458 24.15 18.06 20.69
C ALA A 458 23.95 18.52 22.13
N LEU A 459 24.58 19.64 22.52
CA LEU A 459 24.41 20.27 23.82
C LEU A 459 22.98 20.74 24.13
N GLU A 460 22.08 20.84 23.15
CA GLU A 460 20.66 21.03 23.42
C GLU A 460 20.07 19.87 24.23
N PHE A 461 20.53 18.65 23.94
CA PHE A 461 19.99 17.41 24.52
C PHE A 461 20.86 16.86 25.65
N VAL A 462 22.18 17.05 25.57
CA VAL A 462 23.13 16.56 26.58
C VAL A 462 23.67 17.66 27.50
N GLY A 463 23.49 18.93 27.12
CA GLY A 463 24.04 20.07 27.85
C GLY A 463 23.33 20.37 29.17
N ARG A 464 23.98 21.22 29.98
CA ARG A 464 23.64 21.59 31.34
C ARG A 464 24.11 23.02 31.60
N ALA A 465 23.72 23.59 32.74
CA ALA A 465 24.09 24.97 33.11
C ALA A 465 25.58 25.33 32.94
N PRO A 466 26.56 24.44 33.25
CA PRO A 466 27.98 24.76 33.05
C PRO A 466 28.37 25.05 31.58
N HIS A 467 27.66 24.47 30.61
CA HIS A 467 27.96 24.62 29.19
C HIS A 467 27.42 25.93 28.59
N VAL A 468 26.55 26.64 29.30
CA VAL A 468 25.96 27.91 28.83
C VAL A 468 27.03 28.94 28.53
N ARG A 469 28.09 29.02 29.35
CA ARG A 469 29.17 29.99 29.16
C ARG A 469 29.89 29.80 27.83
N VAL A 470 30.32 28.58 27.52
CA VAL A 470 31.07 28.30 26.28
C VAL A 470 30.19 28.47 25.04
N LEU A 471 28.88 28.13 25.13
CA LEU A 471 27.92 28.39 24.06
C LEU A 471 27.70 29.90 23.84
N ALA A 472 27.60 30.69 24.91
CA ALA A 472 27.49 32.14 24.83
C ALA A 472 28.73 32.75 24.15
N GLU A 473 29.93 32.29 24.51
CA GLU A 473 31.16 32.70 23.84
C GLU A 473 31.13 32.35 22.34
N ARG A 474 30.70 31.14 21.96
CA ARG A 474 30.56 30.73 20.55
C ARG A 474 29.54 31.59 19.79
N LEU A 475 28.37 31.86 20.38
CA LEU A 475 27.36 32.72 19.79
C LEU A 475 27.91 34.12 19.49
N LEU A 476 28.81 34.66 20.32
CA LEU A 476 29.29 36.03 20.14
C LEU A 476 30.56 36.14 19.29
N THR A 477 31.32 35.06 19.15
CA THR A 477 32.69 35.12 18.58
C THR A 477 32.96 34.17 17.43
N ASP A 478 32.12 33.16 17.19
CA ASP A 478 32.41 32.20 16.12
C ASP A 478 32.34 32.86 14.74
N PRO A 479 33.33 32.68 13.86
CA PRO A 479 33.31 33.29 12.54
C PRO A 479 32.17 32.76 11.65
N VAL A 480 31.69 31.54 11.90
CA VAL A 480 30.71 30.86 11.04
C VAL A 480 29.31 31.07 11.60
N ALA A 481 28.44 31.68 10.77
CA ALA A 481 27.06 31.99 11.16
C ALA A 481 26.27 30.73 11.56
N GLU A 482 26.46 29.59 10.91
CA GLU A 482 25.79 28.33 11.26
C GLU A 482 26.10 27.89 12.70
N VAL A 483 27.34 28.02 13.15
CA VAL A 483 27.75 27.70 14.52
C VAL A 483 27.07 28.65 15.51
N ARG A 484 27.02 29.95 15.19
CA ARG A 484 26.31 30.95 16.00
C ARG A 484 24.81 30.66 16.09
N VAL A 485 24.16 30.27 14.98
CA VAL A 485 22.75 29.85 14.96
C VAL A 485 22.52 28.64 15.86
N ALA A 486 23.36 27.61 15.75
CA ALA A 486 23.27 26.43 16.61
C ALA A 486 23.42 26.79 18.09
N ALA A 487 24.41 27.62 18.42
CA ALA A 487 24.61 28.11 19.79
C ALA A 487 23.40 28.91 20.31
N ALA A 488 22.84 29.83 19.51
CA ALA A 488 21.65 30.59 19.87
C ALA A 488 20.45 29.69 20.17
N ARG A 489 20.18 28.68 19.31
CA ARG A 489 19.09 27.72 19.52
C ARG A 489 19.27 26.96 20.83
N THR A 490 20.46 26.42 21.07
CA THR A 490 20.78 25.67 22.28
C THR A 490 20.67 26.53 23.54
N LEU A 491 21.17 27.77 23.51
CA LEU A 491 21.04 28.73 24.62
C LEU A 491 19.58 29.07 24.93
N SER A 492 18.71 29.09 23.92
CA SER A 492 17.28 29.32 24.08
C SER A 492 16.57 28.16 24.80
N VAL A 493 17.15 26.97 24.78
CA VAL A 493 16.65 25.78 25.49
C VAL A 493 17.25 25.68 26.89
N LEU A 494 18.56 25.88 27.04
CA LEU A 494 19.24 25.79 28.33
C LEU A 494 18.90 26.97 29.26
N GLY A 495 18.73 28.17 28.69
CA GLY A 495 18.38 29.38 29.40
C GLY A 495 19.42 29.86 30.42
N GLY A 496 18.96 30.72 31.33
CA GLY A 496 19.78 31.35 32.37
C GLY A 496 20.30 32.74 32.00
N PRO A 497 20.80 33.50 33.00
CA PRO A 497 21.16 34.91 32.79
C PRO A 497 22.21 35.16 31.70
N GLN A 498 23.21 34.29 31.61
CA GLN A 498 24.26 34.38 30.58
C GLN A 498 23.73 34.08 29.18
N ALA A 499 22.80 33.13 29.04
CA ALA A 499 22.13 32.85 27.77
C ALA A 499 21.33 34.06 27.30
N VAL A 500 20.54 34.67 28.20
CA VAL A 500 19.74 35.87 27.89
C VAL A 500 20.63 37.04 27.48
N ALA A 501 21.75 37.25 28.18
CA ALA A 501 22.70 38.31 27.82
C ALA A 501 23.30 38.11 26.43
N ALA A 502 23.77 36.91 26.12
CA ALA A 502 24.36 36.60 24.82
C ALA A 502 23.35 36.67 23.67
N LEU A 503 22.13 36.16 23.87
CA LEU A 503 21.05 36.24 22.89
C LEU A 503 20.63 37.71 22.63
N SER A 504 20.59 38.54 23.68
CA SER A 504 20.27 39.97 23.55
C SER A 504 21.33 40.71 22.73
N GLU A 505 22.60 40.45 22.99
CA GLU A 505 23.71 41.04 22.26
C GLU A 505 23.70 40.61 20.78
N ALA A 506 23.55 39.31 20.52
CA ALA A 506 23.48 38.77 19.16
C ALA A 506 22.26 39.31 18.39
N ALA A 507 21.08 39.37 19.03
CA ALA A 507 19.87 39.94 18.45
C ALA A 507 20.04 41.40 18.00
N ALA A 508 20.81 42.18 18.76
CA ALA A 508 21.06 43.59 18.45
C ALA A 508 22.17 43.77 17.41
N ARG A 509 23.28 43.04 17.56
CA ARG A 509 24.57 43.41 16.94
C ARG A 509 25.20 42.37 16.03
N ASP A 510 24.68 41.14 15.93
CA ASP A 510 25.29 40.14 15.03
C ASP A 510 25.30 40.65 13.58
N ALA A 511 26.29 40.24 12.78
CA ALA A 511 26.32 40.63 11.37
C ALA A 511 25.28 39.86 10.53
N ASP A 512 24.94 38.64 10.95
CA ASP A 512 24.06 37.74 10.22
C ASP A 512 22.60 37.92 10.65
N SER A 513 21.73 38.20 9.67
CA SER A 513 20.30 38.43 9.91
C SER A 513 19.55 37.20 10.46
N HIS A 514 19.98 35.99 10.09
CA HIS A 514 19.38 34.76 10.60
C HIS A 514 19.77 34.54 12.06
N VAL A 515 21.03 34.80 12.44
CA VAL A 515 21.46 34.78 13.85
C VAL A 515 20.65 35.78 14.68
N LYS A 516 20.45 37.01 14.20
CA LYS A 516 19.59 38.00 14.89
C LYS A 516 18.19 37.46 15.11
N HIS A 517 17.56 36.96 14.05
CA HIS A 517 16.19 36.45 14.10
C HIS A 517 16.05 35.27 15.08
N VAL A 518 16.95 34.29 15.00
CA VAL A 518 16.96 33.13 15.91
C VAL A 518 17.20 33.56 17.34
N SER A 519 18.06 34.55 17.57
CA SER A 519 18.34 35.06 18.93
C SER A 519 17.13 35.80 19.50
N GLN A 520 16.42 36.59 18.69
CA GLN A 520 15.15 37.23 19.06
C GLN A 520 14.07 36.19 19.38
N ASP A 521 13.93 35.15 18.55
CA ASP A 521 13.00 34.05 18.83
C ASP A 521 13.33 33.34 20.13
N GLY A 522 14.63 33.12 20.38
CA GLY A 522 15.15 32.57 21.62
C GLY A 522 14.77 33.38 22.85
N LEU A 523 14.96 34.70 22.80
CA LEU A 523 14.54 35.61 23.87
C LEU A 523 13.03 35.54 24.12
N ARG A 524 12.21 35.51 23.06
CA ARG A 524 10.75 35.34 23.20
C ARG A 524 10.40 34.03 23.91
N ARG A 525 11.05 32.92 23.54
CA ARG A 525 10.84 31.61 24.21
C ARG A 525 11.21 31.66 25.69
N LEU A 526 12.24 32.43 26.05
CA LEU A 526 12.67 32.62 27.43
C LEU A 526 11.86 33.70 28.20
N GLY A 527 10.86 34.31 27.57
CA GLY A 527 9.98 35.31 28.20
C GLY A 527 10.46 36.77 28.11
N PHE A 528 11.44 37.07 27.26
CA PHE A 528 12.04 38.41 27.08
C PHE A 528 11.61 39.12 25.78
N GLY A 529 10.39 38.84 25.29
CA GLY A 529 9.80 39.51 24.14
C GLY A 529 9.02 40.78 24.53
N ARG A 530 9.14 41.86 23.75
CA ARG A 530 8.09 42.88 23.68
C ARG A 530 6.99 42.43 22.72
#